data_AF-A0A960Z499-F1
#
_entry.id   AF-A0A960Z499-F1
#
_cell.length_a   1.000
_cell.length_b   1.000
_cell.length_c   1.000
_cell.angle_alpha   90.00
_cell.angle_beta   90.00
_cell.angle_gamma   90.00
#
_symmetry.space_group_name_H-M   'P 1'
#
loop_
_entity.id
_entity.type
_entity.pdbx_description
1 polymer ?
#
loop_
_entity_poly.entity_id
_entity_poly.type
_entity_poly.pdbx_seq_one_letter_code
_entity_poly.pdbx_strand_id
1 'polypeptide(L)'
;MNREDQSAATPEIDRAAPVQAAASVFIAAPPESVWSVLADIASWPDWNPDVARTALHGPLEVGSRFDWKAGGMPIRSVLMAVSAPGVLAWTGTT
;
A
#
# COMPACT_ATOMS: atom_id res chain seq x y z
N MET A 1 12.67 -30.91 6.00
CA MET A 1 13.07 -29.51 5.74
C MET A 1 12.01 -28.93 4.82
N ASN A 2 10.83 -28.65 5.36
CA ASN A 2 9.70 -28.18 4.57
C ASN A 2 9.76 -26.66 4.60
N ARG A 3 10.16 -26.04 3.48
CA ARG A 3 9.81 -24.65 3.22
C ARG A 3 8.32 -24.66 2.93
N GLU A 4 7.53 -24.46 3.97
CA GLU A 4 6.12 -24.17 3.84
C GLU A 4 5.99 -22.92 2.97
N ASP A 5 5.33 -23.15 1.85
CA ASP A 5 4.79 -22.17 0.92
C ASP A 5 4.14 -21.02 1.69
N GLN A 6 4.83 -19.88 1.77
CA GLN A 6 4.22 -18.63 2.22
C GLN A 6 3.28 -18.17 1.11
N SER A 7 2.11 -18.80 1.05
CA SER A 7 0.96 -18.30 0.30
C SER A 7 0.73 -16.86 0.78
N ALA A 8 1.01 -15.88 -0.09
CA ALA A 8 0.80 -14.47 0.20
C ALA A 8 -0.70 -14.28 0.42
N ALA A 9 -1.13 -14.36 1.68
CA ALA A 9 -2.50 -14.09 2.05
C ALA A 9 -2.80 -12.65 1.64
N THR A 10 -3.62 -12.46 0.61
CA THR A 10 -4.17 -11.15 0.28
C THR A 10 -4.87 -10.66 1.54
N PRO A 11 -4.47 -9.51 2.11
CA PRO A 11 -5.12 -9.00 3.29
C PRO A 11 -6.58 -8.76 2.95
N GLU A 12 -7.46 -9.43 3.69
CA GLU A 12 -8.89 -9.38 3.45
C GLU A 12 -9.43 -8.04 3.96
N ILE A 13 -10.22 -7.35 3.13
CA ILE A 13 -10.93 -6.15 3.54
C ILE A 13 -11.98 -6.53 4.59
N ASP A 14 -11.98 -5.84 5.73
CA ASP A 14 -13.00 -6.03 6.76
C ASP A 14 -14.39 -5.62 6.23
N ARG A 15 -15.19 -6.63 5.87
CA ARG A 15 -16.54 -6.45 5.34
C ARG A 15 -17.56 -6.01 6.39
N ALA A 16 -17.22 -6.09 7.68
CA ALA A 16 -18.05 -5.59 8.77
C ALA A 16 -17.76 -4.11 9.10
N ALA A 17 -16.72 -3.51 8.50
CA ALA A 17 -16.40 -2.11 8.72
C ALA A 17 -17.59 -1.20 8.32
N PRO A 18 -17.91 -0.17 9.13
CA PRO A 18 -19.05 0.71 8.89
C PRO A 18 -18.94 1.54 7.61
N VAL A 19 -17.72 1.65 7.05
CA VAL A 19 -17.43 2.36 5.80
C VAL A 19 -16.48 1.51 4.97
N GLN A 20 -16.82 1.31 3.70
CA GLN A 20 -16.01 0.61 2.70
C GLN A 20 -16.04 1.40 1.38
N ALA A 21 -14.92 1.44 0.67
CA ALA A 21 -14.80 2.08 -0.63
C ALA A 21 -13.93 1.24 -1.57
N ALA A 22 -14.27 1.22 -2.86
CA ALA A 22 -13.52 0.53 -3.90
C ALA A 22 -13.53 1.35 -5.19
N ALA A 23 -12.40 1.36 -5.90
CA ALA A 23 -12.25 1.99 -7.20
C ALA A 23 -11.33 1.14 -8.09
N SER A 24 -11.54 1.19 -9.40
CA SER A 24 -10.71 0.50 -10.38
C SER A 24 -10.57 1.33 -11.65
N VAL A 25 -9.43 1.17 -12.33
CA VAL A 25 -9.13 1.84 -13.60
C VAL A 25 -8.25 0.92 -14.44
N PHE A 26 -8.41 0.97 -15.76
CA PHE A 26 -7.54 0.26 -16.69
C PHE A 26 -6.35 1.15 -17.07
N ILE A 27 -5.14 0.58 -17.00
CA ILE A 27 -3.90 1.25 -17.43
C ILE A 27 -3.27 0.38 -18.52
N ALA A 28 -3.07 0.95 -19.71
CA ALA A 28 -2.44 0.27 -20.83
C ALA A 28 -0.90 0.22 -20.67
N ALA A 29 -0.42 -0.42 -19.61
CA ALA A 29 1.00 -0.57 -19.30
C ALA A 29 1.27 -1.95 -18.66
N PRO A 30 2.53 -2.44 -18.68
CA PRO A 30 2.90 -3.64 -17.93
C PRO A 30 2.66 -3.47 -16.43
N PRO A 31 2.19 -4.51 -15.71
CA PRO A 31 1.97 -4.47 -14.26
C PRO A 31 3.19 -4.00 -13.47
N GLU A 32 4.40 -4.38 -13.90
CA GLU A 32 5.67 -4.03 -13.26
C GLU A 32 5.92 -2.51 -13.31
N SER A 33 5.55 -1.85 -14.41
CA SER A 33 5.68 -0.40 -14.54
C SER A 33 4.74 0.34 -13.59
N VAL A 34 3.51 -0.14 -13.45
CA VAL A 34 2.55 0.42 -12.48
C VAL A 34 3.01 0.14 -11.05
N TRP A 35 3.50 -1.08 -10.80
CA TRP A 35 4.03 -1.48 -9.50
C TRP A 35 5.19 -0.60 -9.06
N SER A 36 6.15 -0.29 -9.93
CA SER A 36 7.27 0.60 -9.59
C SER A 36 6.81 1.99 -9.10
N VAL A 37 5.70 2.52 -9.64
CA VAL A 37 5.13 3.80 -9.20
C VAL A 37 4.36 3.66 -7.88
N LEU A 38 3.55 2.61 -7.73
CA LEU A 38 2.74 2.40 -6.53
C LEU A 38 3.59 2.01 -5.30
N ALA A 39 4.62 1.18 -5.51
CA ALA A 39 5.52 0.68 -4.48
C ALA A 39 6.52 1.74 -3.98
N ASP A 40 6.75 2.80 -4.76
CA ASP A 40 7.58 3.93 -4.34
C ASP A 40 6.76 4.92 -3.48
N ILE A 41 6.53 4.53 -2.23
CA ILE A 41 5.74 5.31 -1.26
C ILE A 41 6.32 6.71 -1.05
N ALA A 42 7.65 6.87 -1.11
CA ALA A 42 8.31 8.16 -0.91
C ALA A 42 7.93 9.18 -2.00
N SER A 43 7.63 8.70 -3.21
CA SER A 43 7.32 9.53 -4.38
C SER A 43 5.82 9.70 -4.63
N TRP A 44 4.94 9.22 -3.74
CA TRP A 44 3.49 9.44 -3.87
C TRP A 44 3.07 10.90 -4.04
N PRO A 45 3.67 11.90 -3.35
CA PRO A 45 3.33 13.30 -3.55
C PRO A 45 3.53 13.82 -4.98
N ASP A 46 4.38 13.15 -5.77
CA ASP A 46 4.71 13.61 -7.13
C ASP A 46 3.57 13.36 -8.13
N TRP A 47 2.73 12.35 -7.88
CA TRP A 47 1.65 11.96 -8.79
C TRP A 47 0.25 11.95 -8.15
N ASN A 48 0.16 11.80 -6.83
CA ASN A 48 -1.11 11.76 -6.11
C ASN A 48 -1.38 13.10 -5.42
N PRO A 49 -2.24 13.97 -5.98
CA PRO A 49 -2.46 15.33 -5.47
C PRO A 49 -3.09 15.37 -4.08
N ASP A 50 -3.74 14.29 -3.64
CA ASP A 50 -4.31 14.20 -2.29
C ASP A 50 -3.24 13.92 -1.23
N VAL A 51 -2.04 13.47 -1.62
CA VAL A 51 -0.92 13.12 -0.73
C VAL A 51 0.08 14.26 -0.67
N ALA A 52 0.20 14.91 0.49
CA ALA A 52 1.07 16.07 0.68
C ALA A 52 2.51 15.71 1.08
N ARG A 53 2.72 14.57 1.74
CA ARG A 53 4.04 14.06 2.13
C ARG A 53 3.95 12.59 2.54
N THR A 54 5.06 11.88 2.42
CA THR A 54 5.24 10.51 2.90
C THR A 54 6.62 10.34 3.52
N ALA A 55 6.77 9.37 4.42
CA ALA A 55 8.02 8.96 5.02
C ALA A 55 7.97 7.47 5.36
N LEU A 56 8.67 6.64 4.57
CA LEU A 56 8.79 5.20 4.82
C LEU A 56 9.93 4.94 5.82
N HIS A 57 9.62 4.20 6.87
CA HIS A 57 10.55 3.83 7.94
C HIS A 57 11.03 2.40 7.76
N GLY A 58 12.06 2.24 6.93
CA GLY A 58 12.68 0.94 6.63
C GLY A 58 12.45 0.47 5.19
N PRO A 59 12.68 -0.82 4.90
CA PRO A 59 12.46 -1.37 3.57
C PRO A 59 10.96 -1.50 3.25
N LEU A 60 10.62 -1.63 1.96
CA LEU A 60 9.26 -1.94 1.53
C LEU A 60 8.94 -3.43 1.78
N GLU A 61 8.69 -3.78 3.04
CA GLU A 61 8.45 -5.15 3.48
C GLU A 61 7.32 -5.18 4.53
N VAL A 62 6.71 -6.35 4.72
CA VAL A 62 5.65 -6.55 5.72
C VAL A 62 6.17 -6.18 7.11
N GLY A 63 5.38 -5.39 7.86
CA GLY A 63 5.73 -4.88 9.18
C GLY A 63 6.42 -3.51 9.17
N SER A 64 6.94 -3.04 8.03
CA SER A 64 7.47 -1.69 7.92
C SER A 64 6.40 -0.63 8.13
N ARG A 65 6.80 0.47 8.74
CA ARG A 65 5.92 1.60 9.06
C ARG A 65 6.15 2.74 8.09
N PHE A 66 5.11 3.53 7.84
CA PHE A 66 5.28 4.79 7.15
C PHE A 66 4.28 5.82 7.65
N ASP A 67 4.70 7.08 7.66
CA ASP A 67 3.85 8.22 7.99
C ASP A 67 3.55 8.99 6.72
N TRP A 68 2.31 9.46 6.58
CA TRP A 68 1.91 10.24 5.42
C TRP A 68 0.80 11.22 5.75
N LYS A 69 0.61 12.23 4.89
CA LYS A 69 -0.48 13.18 5.02
C LYS A 69 -1.34 13.12 3.76
N ALA A 70 -2.59 12.69 3.89
CA ALA A 70 -3.54 12.59 2.79
C ALA A 70 -4.84 13.31 3.12
N GLY A 71 -5.41 14.06 2.17
CA GLY A 71 -6.66 14.81 2.37
C GLY A 71 -6.60 15.77 3.56
N GLY A 72 -5.41 16.32 3.86
CA GLY A 72 -5.18 17.19 5.02
C GLY A 72 -4.91 16.47 6.35
N MET A 73 -5.08 15.15 6.44
CA MET A 73 -4.98 14.37 7.68
C MET A 73 -3.64 13.61 7.78
N PRO A 74 -2.95 13.62 8.93
CA PRO A 74 -1.81 12.75 9.17
C PRO A 74 -2.30 11.30 9.40
N ILE A 75 -1.60 10.33 8.81
CA ILE A 75 -1.90 8.90 8.92
C ILE A 75 -0.59 8.17 9.21
N ARG A 76 -0.62 7.28 10.19
CA ARG A 76 0.45 6.32 10.51
C ARG A 76 0.03 4.95 10.02
N SER A 77 0.86 4.32 9.21
CA SER A 77 0.51 3.08 8.53
C SER A 77 1.55 1.98 8.74
N VAL A 78 1.09 0.73 8.65
CA VAL A 78 1.93 -0.48 8.74
C VAL A 78 1.65 -1.34 7.51
N LEU A 79 2.69 -1.74 6.78
CA LEU A 79 2.57 -2.64 5.64
C LEU A 79 2.14 -4.04 6.11
N MET A 80 1.03 -4.52 5.57
CA MET A 80 0.45 -5.84 5.89
C MET A 80 0.79 -6.88 4.82
N ALA A 81 0.89 -6.45 3.56
CA ALA A 81 1.29 -7.31 2.46
C ALA A 81 2.03 -6.51 1.39
N VAL A 82 3.13 -7.09 0.89
CA VAL A 82 3.90 -6.59 -0.24
C VAL A 82 4.21 -7.79 -1.13
N SER A 83 3.47 -7.94 -2.23
CA SER A 83 3.63 -9.00 -3.21
C SER A 83 3.62 -8.40 -4.61
N ALA A 84 4.81 -8.18 -5.16
CA ALA A 84 4.96 -7.58 -6.48
C ALA A 84 4.52 -8.55 -7.59
N PRO A 85 3.90 -8.07 -8.68
CA PRO A 85 3.42 -6.70 -8.94
C PRO A 85 1.90 -6.55 -8.66
N GLY A 86 1.37 -7.21 -7.62
CA GLY A 86 -0.09 -7.39 -7.46
C GLY A 86 -0.71 -6.82 -6.19
N VAL A 87 -0.01 -6.86 -5.06
CA VAL A 87 -0.59 -6.52 -3.75
C VAL A 87 0.35 -5.62 -2.96
N LEU A 88 -0.09 -4.40 -2.69
CA LEU A 88 0.47 -3.51 -1.68
C LEU A 88 -0.66 -3.09 -0.76
N ALA A 89 -0.57 -3.45 0.52
CA ALA A 89 -1.65 -3.21 1.46
C ALA A 89 -1.12 -2.82 2.84
N TRP A 90 -1.87 -1.96 3.52
CA TRP A 90 -1.49 -1.41 4.81
C TRP A 90 -2.70 -1.13 5.69
N THR A 91 -2.47 -1.07 7.00
CA THR A 91 -3.41 -0.46 7.95
C THR A 91 -3.09 1.02 8.13
N GLY A 92 -4.03 1.80 8.68
CA GLY A 92 -3.82 3.21 8.96
C GLY A 92 -4.52 3.63 10.25
N THR A 93 -3.85 4.42 11.07
CA THR A 93 -4.44 5.12 12.22
C THR A 93 -4.06 6.60 12.15
N THR A 94 -4.98 7.49 12.48
CA THR A 94 -4.78 8.95 12.53
C THR A 94 -4.32 9.39 13.91
#